data_AF-A0A9N9T3K2-F1
#
_entry.id   AF-A0A9N9T3K2-F1
#
_cell.length_a   1.000
_cell.length_b   1.000
_cell.length_c   1.000
_cell.angle_alpha   90.00
_cell.angle_beta   90.00
_cell.angle_gamma   90.00
#
_symmetry.space_group_name_H-M   'P 1'
#
loop_
_entity.id
_entity.type
_entity.pdbx_description
1 polymer ?
#
loop_
_entity_poly.entity_id
_entity_poly.type
_entity_poly.pdbx_seq_one_letter_code
_entity_poly.pdbx_strand_id
1 'polypeptide(L)'
;MHVYTGNGLCSRGSISFDELQVCVEGSRADELLLSYSERQSKMNPPLAFVPDIRFNGVYDADLQNAATADFVATICELLKDNKPDVCEAKSGNF
;
A
#
# COMPACT_ATOMS: atom_id res chain seq x y z
N MET A 1 10.06 -3.53 -21.62
CA MET A 1 8.93 -3.36 -20.69
C MET A 1 7.71 -3.03 -21.52
N HIS A 2 6.75 -3.94 -21.65
CA HIS A 2 5.49 -3.64 -22.36
C HIS A 2 4.52 -3.01 -21.36
N VAL A 3 4.24 -1.72 -21.51
CA VAL A 3 3.25 -1.01 -20.70
C VAL A 3 1.88 -1.21 -21.37
N TYR A 4 0.91 -1.70 -20.61
CA TYR A 4 -0.45 -1.93 -21.09
C TYR A 4 -1.13 -0.60 -21.45
N THR A 5 -1.53 -0.45 -22.71
CA THR A 5 -2.31 0.68 -23.22
C THR A 5 -3.79 0.51 -22.88
N GLY A 6 -4.16 0.84 -21.64
CA GLY A 6 -5.54 0.73 -21.15
C GLY A 6 -6.04 2.03 -20.53
N ASN A 7 -6.80 2.82 -21.29
CA ASN A 7 -7.43 4.09 -20.86
C ASN A 7 -8.48 3.97 -19.73
N GLY A 8 -8.76 2.76 -19.22
CA GLY A 8 -9.86 2.54 -18.27
C GLY A 8 -9.58 3.06 -16.86
N LEU A 9 -8.37 2.86 -16.33
CA LEU A 9 -8.09 3.07 -14.90
C LEU A 9 -7.76 4.52 -14.54
N CYS A 10 -7.15 5.28 -15.45
CA CYS A 10 -6.74 6.67 -15.20
C CYS A 10 -7.88 7.70 -15.36
N SER A 11 -9.07 7.26 -15.75
CA SER A 11 -10.25 8.10 -16.01
C SER A 11 -10.91 8.70 -14.75
N ARG A 12 -10.52 8.25 -13.55
CA ARG A 12 -11.10 8.68 -12.26
C ARG A 12 -10.18 9.62 -11.46
N GLY A 13 -8.98 9.90 -11.96
CA GLY A 13 -8.00 10.78 -11.32
C GLY A 13 -7.97 12.18 -11.91
N SER A 14 -7.25 13.09 -11.27
CA SER A 14 -6.99 14.44 -11.79
C SER A 14 -5.83 14.52 -12.78
N ILE A 15 -5.22 13.37 -13.13
CA ILE A 15 -4.07 13.26 -14.02
C ILE A 15 -4.52 12.45 -15.25
N SER A 16 -4.22 12.95 -16.45
CA SER A 16 -4.53 12.26 -17.69
C SER A 16 -3.61 11.04 -17.90
N PHE A 17 -4.07 10.08 -18.71
CA PHE A 17 -3.23 8.94 -19.10
C PHE A 17 -1.96 9.38 -19.83
N ASP A 18 -2.05 10.40 -20.69
CA ASP A 18 -0.91 10.93 -21.44
C ASP A 18 0.15 11.53 -20.50
N GLU A 19 -0.27 12.30 -19.49
CA GLU A 19 0.65 12.82 -18.46
C GLU A 19 1.32 11.72 -17.66
N LEU A 20 0.59 10.65 -17.32
CA LEU A 20 1.16 9.48 -16.66
C LEU A 20 2.13 8.73 -17.57
N GLN A 21 1.82 8.59 -18.85
CA GLN A 21 2.69 7.92 -19.82
C GLN A 21 4.01 8.67 -19.98
N VAL A 22 3.97 10.00 -20.07
CA VAL A 22 5.19 10.83 -20.08
C VAL A 22 6.04 10.60 -18.83
N CYS A 23 5.42 10.46 -17.66
CA CYS A 23 6.14 10.13 -16.42
C CYS A 23 6.77 8.72 -16.48
N VAL A 24 5.99 7.72 -16.88
CA VAL A 24 6.40 6.30 -16.95
C VAL A 24 7.54 6.08 -17.96
N GLU A 25 7.53 6.80 -19.07
CA GLU A 25 8.56 6.70 -20.11
C GLU A 25 9.80 7.58 -19.83
N GLY A 26 9.72 8.50 -18.85
CA GLY A 26 10.80 9.40 -18.49
C GLY A 26 11.72 8.85 -17.38
N SER A 27 12.86 9.51 -17.18
CA SER A 27 13.85 9.15 -16.13
C SER A 27 13.25 9.19 -14.72
N ARG A 28 12.17 9.95 -14.52
CA ARG A 28 11.49 10.04 -13.24
C ARG A 28 10.91 8.70 -12.78
N ALA A 29 10.43 7.87 -13.71
CA ALA A 29 9.95 6.53 -13.36
C ALA A 29 11.10 5.66 -12.83
N ASP A 30 12.25 5.69 -13.50
CA ASP A 30 13.43 4.93 -13.08
C ASP A 30 13.94 5.37 -11.70
N GLU A 31 13.99 6.68 -11.45
CA GLU A 31 14.33 7.24 -10.14
C GLU A 31 13.39 6.74 -9.04
N LEU A 32 12.08 6.77 -9.30
CA LEU A 32 11.08 6.30 -8.36
C LEU A 32 11.23 4.80 -8.09
N LEU A 33 11.35 3.97 -9.15
CA LEU A 33 11.53 2.53 -9.01
C LEU A 33 12.81 2.17 -8.25
N LEU A 34 13.92 2.86 -8.52
CA LEU A 34 15.16 2.68 -7.77
C LEU A 34 14.98 3.05 -6.30
N SER A 35 14.32 4.19 -6.01
CA SER A 35 14.07 4.60 -4.62
C SER A 35 13.18 3.61 -3.84
N TYR A 36 12.20 3.00 -4.50
CA TYR A 36 11.37 1.95 -3.88
C TYR A 36 12.17 0.65 -3.68
N SER A 37 13.05 0.29 -4.63
CA SER A 37 13.97 -0.84 -4.48
C SER A 37 14.92 -0.65 -3.29
N GLU A 38 15.49 0.54 -3.13
CA GLU A 38 16.33 0.89 -1.96
C GLU A 38 15.55 0.89 -0.65
N ARG A 39 14.29 1.33 -0.66
CA ARG A 39 13.41 1.25 0.52
C ARG A 39 13.15 -0.21 0.89
N GLN A 40 12.87 -1.06 -0.11
CA GLN A 40 12.60 -2.49 0.11
C GLN A 40 13.84 -3.23 0.62
N SER A 41 15.04 -2.93 0.09
CA SER A 41 16.28 -3.58 0.52
C SER A 41 16.65 -3.29 1.98
N LYS A 42 16.14 -2.18 2.54
CA LYS A 42 16.31 -1.80 3.96
C LYS A 42 15.25 -2.39 4.89
N MET A 43 14.28 -3.16 4.39
CA MET A 43 13.24 -3.78 5.21
C MET A 43 13.85 -4.87 6.12
N ASN A 44 13.47 -4.85 7.40
CA ASN A 44 13.84 -5.86 8.38
C ASN A 44 12.58 -6.32 9.14
N PRO A 45 12.20 -7.61 9.11
CA PRO A 45 12.82 -8.68 8.32
C PRO A 45 12.73 -8.41 6.81
N PRO A 46 13.60 -9.02 5.97
CA PRO A 46 13.51 -8.91 4.52
C PRO A 46 12.12 -9.31 4.00
N LEU A 47 11.70 -8.70 2.89
CA LEU A 47 10.43 -9.03 2.24
C LEU A 47 10.42 -10.48 1.75
N ALA A 48 9.50 -11.31 2.25
CA ALA A 48 9.41 -12.73 1.88
C ALA A 48 8.32 -13.04 0.85
N PHE A 49 7.23 -12.26 0.83
CA PHE A 49 6.08 -12.43 -0.06
C PHE A 49 5.33 -11.10 -0.23
N VAL A 50 4.34 -11.08 -1.12
CA VAL A 50 3.43 -9.94 -1.29
C VAL A 50 1.97 -10.41 -1.25
N PRO A 51 1.04 -9.61 -0.69
CA PRO A 51 1.28 -8.33 0.01
C PRO A 51 1.94 -8.53 1.39
N ASP A 52 2.86 -7.64 1.78
CA ASP A 52 3.49 -7.54 3.10
C ASP A 52 3.02 -6.24 3.78
N ILE A 53 2.32 -6.37 4.90
CA ILE A 53 1.66 -5.31 5.66
C ILE A 53 2.43 -5.14 6.97
N ARG A 54 2.99 -3.95 7.19
CA ARG A 54 3.75 -3.61 8.40
C ARG A 54 3.13 -2.45 9.13
N PHE A 55 2.74 -2.68 10.37
CA PHE A 55 2.31 -1.62 11.26
C PHE A 55 3.53 -1.02 11.95
N ASN A 56 3.70 0.30 11.84
CA ASN A 56 4.85 1.03 12.38
C ASN A 56 6.22 0.48 11.90
N GLY A 57 6.27 -0.06 10.68
CA GLY A 57 7.50 -0.59 10.08
C GLY A 57 7.90 -2.00 10.54
N VAL A 58 7.15 -2.62 11.45
CA VAL A 58 7.42 -3.97 11.97
C VAL A 58 6.53 -4.99 11.26
N TYR A 59 7.14 -6.09 10.82
CA TYR A 59 6.39 -7.25 10.33
C TYR A 59 5.98 -8.14 11.51
N ASP A 60 4.71 -8.48 11.54
CA ASP A 60 4.10 -9.39 12.51
C ASP A 60 3.11 -10.28 11.75
N ALA A 61 3.25 -11.60 11.89
CA ALA A 61 2.50 -12.55 11.07
C ALA A 61 1.01 -12.60 11.44
N ASP A 62 0.66 -12.38 12.71
CA ASP A 62 -0.73 -12.38 13.16
C ASP A 62 -1.42 -11.10 12.68
N LEU A 63 -0.76 -9.95 12.82
CA LEU A 63 -1.25 -8.69 12.28
C LEU A 63 -1.32 -8.71 10.74
N GLN A 64 -0.36 -9.32 10.06
CA GLN A 64 -0.41 -9.52 8.61
C GLN A 64 -1.68 -10.29 8.21
N ASN A 65 -1.96 -11.43 8.88
CA ASN A 65 -3.11 -12.26 8.56
C ASN A 65 -4.43 -11.54 8.86
N ALA A 66 -4.55 -10.91 10.03
CA ALA A 66 -5.72 -10.13 10.41
C ALA A 66 -5.96 -8.97 9.43
N ALA A 67 -4.92 -8.21 9.11
CA ALA A 67 -4.99 -7.07 8.21
C ALA A 67 -5.26 -7.45 6.75
N THR A 68 -4.83 -8.64 6.32
CA THR A 68 -5.18 -9.18 4.99
C THR A 68 -6.67 -9.53 4.93
N ALA A 69 -7.27 -9.96 6.04
CA ALA A 69 -8.70 -10.27 6.14
C ALA A 69 -9.58 -9.02 6.30
N ASP A 70 -9.24 -8.13 7.25
CA ASP A 70 -9.92 -6.84 7.48
C ASP A 70 -8.92 -5.79 8.01
N PHE A 71 -8.32 -5.03 7.10
CA PHE A 71 -7.35 -3.97 7.43
C PHE A 71 -7.94 -2.89 8.34
N VAL A 72 -9.23 -2.56 8.18
CA VAL A 72 -9.87 -1.50 8.96
C VAL A 72 -10.05 -1.95 10.40
N ALA A 73 -10.54 -3.17 10.62
CA ALA A 73 -10.66 -3.74 11.97
C ALA A 73 -9.30 -3.79 12.67
N THR A 74 -8.25 -4.30 12.00
CA THR A 74 -6.90 -4.37 12.57
C THR A 74 -6.34 -3.00 12.96
N ILE A 75 -6.50 -1.97 12.11
CA ILE A 75 -6.08 -0.60 12.48
C ILE A 75 -6.87 -0.08 13.68
N CYS A 76 -8.19 -0.30 13.69
CA CYS A 76 -9.04 0.16 14.78
C CYS A 76 -8.67 -0.45 16.13
N GLU A 77 -8.15 -1.67 16.15
CA GLU A 77 -7.59 -2.29 17.36
C GLU A 77 -6.25 -1.65 17.78
N LEU A 78 -5.38 -1.35 16.82
CA LEU A 78 -4.05 -0.79 17.07
C LEU A 78 -4.05 0.69 17.48
N LEU A 79 -5.06 1.46 17.06
CA LEU A 79 -5.23 2.85 17.48
C LEU A 79 -5.54 2.91 18.98
N LYS A 80 -4.80 3.72 19.73
CA LYS A 80 -5.02 3.89 21.17
C LYS A 80 -6.03 4.99 21.47
N ASP A 81 -5.89 6.12 20.78
CA ASP A 81 -6.67 7.34 21.00
C ASP A 81 -7.24 7.84 19.66
N ASN A 82 -8.26 8.71 19.73
CA ASN A 82 -8.90 9.36 18.57
C ASN A 82 -9.38 8.36 17.48
N LYS A 83 -9.99 7.24 17.90
CA LYS A 83 -10.57 6.28 16.97
C LYS A 83 -11.70 6.96 16.18
N PRO A 84 -11.67 6.95 14.83
CA PRO A 84 -12.77 7.48 14.03
C PRO A 84 -14.02 6.61 14.17
N ASP A 85 -15.20 7.18 13.89
CA ASP A 85 -16.52 6.51 14.00
C ASP A 85 -16.58 5.15 13.28
N VAL A 86 -15.83 4.99 12.18
CA VAL A 86 -15.73 3.72 11.45
C VAL A 86 -15.26 2.55 12.33
N CYS A 87 -14.49 2.83 13.38
CA CYS A 87 -14.02 1.84 14.34
C CYS A 87 -15.12 1.37 15.31
N GLU A 88 -16.12 2.21 15.57
CA GLU A 88 -17.26 1.83 16.41
C GLU A 88 -18.11 0.76 15.73
N ALA A 89 -18.31 0.89 14.42
CA ALA A 89 -19.04 -0.09 13.59
C ALA A 89 -18.33 -1.45 13.44
N LYS A 90 -17.04 -1.53 13.80
CA LYS A 90 -16.19 -2.73 13.71
C LYS A 90 -15.81 -3.30 15.08
N SER A 91 -16.27 -2.69 16.17
CA SER A 91 -16.03 -3.14 17.54
C SER A 91 -16.97 -4.30 17.90
N GLY A 92 -16.72 -5.49 17.35
CA GLY A 92 -17.50 -6.68 17.68
C GLY A 92 -17.14 -7.93 16.87
N ASN A 93 -16.67 -8.95 17.58
CA ASN A 93 -16.45 -10.35 17.20
C ASN A 93 -15.29 -10.65 16.22
N PHE A 94 -14.17 -11.09 16.81
CA PHE A 94 -13.52 -12.33 16.40
C PHE A 94 -14.05 -13.49 17.26
#